data_AF-A0A8S2YEG8-F1
#
_entry.id   AF-A0A8S2YEG8-F1
#
_cell.length_a   1.000
_cell.length_b   1.000
_cell.length_c   1.000
_cell.angle_alpha   90.00
_cell.angle_beta   90.00
_cell.angle_gamma   90.00
#
_symmetry.space_group_name_H-M   'P 1'
#
loop_
_entity.id
_entity.type
_entity.pdbx_description
1 polymer ?
#
loop_
_entity_poly.entity_id
_entity_poly.type
_entity_poly.pdbx_seq_one_letter_code
_entity_poly.pdbx_strand_id
1 'polypeptide(L)'
;SLQQWPTLLEHLYLCLDSPDINMCEGAFGALQKICEDSADQLDSDMSQPLNVLIPKFIQFFLHSQPKIRSHAIACVNEFITPRAQALMNNIEKFLENLFQLGNSFITEIEHKNHS
;
A
#
# COMPACT_ATOMS: atom_id res chain seq x y z
N SER A 1 21.76 1.34 2.39
CA SER A 1 21.02 1.79 1.19
C SER A 1 20.29 0.60 0.60
N LEU A 2 19.05 0.74 0.10
CA LEU A 2 18.27 -0.38 -0.48
C LEU A 2 19.05 -1.17 -1.55
N GLN A 3 19.99 -0.52 -2.24
CA GLN A 3 20.92 -1.13 -3.20
C GLN A 3 21.80 -2.26 -2.62
N GLN A 4 22.03 -2.28 -1.30
CA GLN A 4 22.82 -3.32 -0.65
C GLN A 4 22.05 -4.63 -0.45
N TRP A 5 20.72 -4.61 -0.60
CA TRP A 5 19.87 -5.78 -0.50
C TRP A 5 18.82 -5.79 -1.62
N PRO A 6 19.23 -6.09 -2.87
CA PRO A 6 18.39 -5.93 -4.05
C PRO A 6 17.13 -6.82 -4.03
N THR A 7 17.17 -7.96 -3.34
CA THR A 7 16.03 -8.89 -3.26
C THR A 7 15.03 -8.55 -2.16
N LEU A 8 15.29 -7.54 -1.31
CA LEU A 8 14.45 -7.22 -0.16
C LEU A 8 13.00 -6.90 -0.56
N LEU A 9 12.82 -6.02 -1.55
CA LEU A 9 11.49 -5.60 -2.00
C LEU A 9 10.69 -6.77 -2.60
N GLU A 10 11.35 -7.65 -3.36
CA GLU A 10 10.74 -8.85 -3.91
C GLU A 10 10.28 -9.80 -2.80
N HIS A 11 11.11 -10.05 -1.78
CA HIS A 11 10.73 -10.90 -0.65
C HIS A 11 9.55 -10.31 0.13
N LEU A 12 9.59 -9.01 0.43
CA LEU A 12 8.49 -8.33 1.12
C LEU A 12 7.20 -8.35 0.31
N TYR A 13 7.29 -8.17 -1.01
CA TYR A 13 6.15 -8.27 -1.92
C TYR A 13 5.48 -9.65 -1.82
N LEU A 14 6.28 -10.73 -1.87
CA LEU A 14 5.76 -12.10 -1.75
C LEU A 14 5.12 -12.36 -0.38
N CYS A 15 5.65 -11.76 0.68
CA CYS A 15 5.09 -11.90 2.02
C CYS A 15 3.68 -11.29 2.15
N LEU A 16 3.31 -10.32 1.29
CA LEU A 16 1.98 -9.73 1.28
C LEU A 16 0.89 -10.75 0.93
N ASP A 17 1.23 -11.79 0.16
CA ASP A 17 0.32 -12.86 -0.25
C ASP A 17 0.30 -14.04 0.74
N SER A 18 1.02 -13.92 1.86
CA SER A 18 1.03 -14.98 2.88
C SER A 18 -0.37 -15.15 3.48
N PRO A 19 -0.85 -16.40 3.65
CA PRO A 19 -2.08 -16.65 4.40
C PRO A 19 -1.89 -16.38 5.91
N ASP A 20 -0.64 -16.31 6.39
CA ASP A 20 -0.36 -15.84 7.75
C ASP A 20 -0.45 -14.32 7.79
N ILE A 21 -1.50 -13.87 8.47
CA ILE A 21 -1.78 -12.45 8.66
C ILE A 21 -0.62 -11.70 9.33
N ASN A 22 0.09 -12.32 10.26
CA ASN A 22 1.20 -11.66 10.96
C ASN A 22 2.37 -11.42 10.00
N MET A 23 2.55 -12.32 9.04
CA MET A 23 3.57 -12.19 8.00
C MET A 23 3.22 -11.08 7.00
N CYS A 24 1.96 -11.05 6.54
CA CYS A 24 1.46 -9.97 5.68
C CYS A 24 1.57 -8.60 6.38
N GLU A 25 1.12 -8.51 7.63
CA GLU A 25 1.19 -7.28 8.42
C GLU A 25 2.64 -6.84 8.66
N GLY A 26 3.52 -7.76 9.06
CA GLY A 26 4.94 -7.48 9.27
C GLY A 26 5.63 -6.97 8.00
N ALA A 27 5.31 -7.56 6.85
CA ALA A 27 5.81 -7.11 5.56
C ALA A 27 5.31 -5.71 5.20
N PHE A 28 4.03 -5.42 5.42
CA PHE A 28 3.47 -4.08 5.26
C PHE A 28 4.14 -3.05 6.19
N GLY A 29 4.37 -3.39 7.46
CA GLY A 29 5.06 -2.51 8.39
C GLY A 29 6.50 -2.20 7.98
N ALA A 30 7.20 -3.15 7.37
CA ALA A 30 8.53 -2.93 6.79
C ALA A 30 8.47 -2.07 5.51
N LEU A 31 7.55 -2.39 4.59
CA LEU A 31 7.36 -1.65 3.35
C LEU A 31 6.95 -0.19 3.59
N GLN A 32 6.10 0.06 4.59
CA GLN A 32 5.73 1.42 4.98
C GLN A 32 6.97 2.25 5.34
N LYS A 33 7.82 1.75 6.23
CA LYS A 33 9.06 2.45 6.62
C LYS A 33 9.99 2.67 5.44
N ILE A 34 10.08 1.70 4.53
CA ILE A 34 10.87 1.82 3.31
C ILE A 34 10.30 2.91 2.39
N CYS A 35 8.98 3.01 2.28
CA CYS A 35 8.33 4.07 1.51
C CYS A 35 8.57 5.45 2.16
N GLU A 36 8.42 5.56 3.47
CA GLU A 36 8.66 6.80 4.24
C GLU A 36 10.12 7.26 4.16
N ASP A 37 11.08 6.36 4.36
CA ASP A 37 12.51 6.69 4.45
C ASP A 37 13.19 6.77 3.08
N SER A 38 12.61 6.21 2.03
CA SER A 38 13.29 6.01 0.73
C SER A 38 12.39 6.20 -0.50
N ALA A 39 11.31 7.00 -0.39
CA ALA A 39 10.39 7.31 -1.50
C ALA A 39 11.14 7.75 -2.77
N ASP A 40 12.03 8.74 -2.66
CA ASP A 40 12.79 9.28 -3.80
C ASP A 40 13.68 8.22 -4.46
N GLN A 41 14.27 7.33 -3.65
CA GLN A 41 15.08 6.23 -4.16
C GLN A 41 14.22 5.21 -4.94
N LEU A 42 13.02 4.91 -4.44
CA LEU A 42 12.11 3.97 -5.10
C LEU A 42 11.56 4.52 -6.42
N ASP A 43 11.25 5.82 -6.48
CA ASP A 43 10.68 6.45 -7.69
C ASP A 43 11.74 6.64 -8.79
N SER A 44 13.01 6.85 -8.42
CA SER A 44 14.13 7.00 -9.36
C SER A 44 14.86 5.70 -9.73
N ASP A 45 14.48 4.56 -9.14
CA ASP A 45 15.15 3.28 -9.39
C ASP A 45 14.88 2.75 -10.81
N MET A 46 15.95 2.33 -11.50
CA MET A 46 15.91 1.79 -12.86
C MET A 46 15.11 0.49 -12.98
N SER A 47 14.97 -0.29 -11.90
CA SER A 47 14.15 -1.50 -11.85
C SER A 47 12.65 -1.20 -11.75
N GLN A 48 12.28 0.07 -11.54
CA GLN A 48 10.90 0.56 -11.43
C GLN A 48 10.03 -0.25 -10.46
N PRO A 49 10.46 -0.44 -9.19
CA PRO A 49 9.76 -1.28 -8.24
C PRO A 49 8.34 -0.79 -7.93
N LEU A 50 8.10 0.53 -8.02
CA LEU A 50 6.78 1.11 -7.80
C LEU A 50 5.72 0.64 -8.81
N ASN A 51 6.12 0.24 -10.02
CA ASN A 51 5.19 -0.25 -11.03
C ASN A 51 4.48 -1.55 -10.61
N VAL A 52 5.08 -2.33 -9.71
CA VAL A 52 4.46 -3.54 -9.14
C VAL A 52 3.92 -3.32 -7.72
N LEU A 53 4.59 -2.48 -6.92
CA LEU A 53 4.20 -2.22 -5.54
C LEU A 53 2.91 -1.38 -5.44
N ILE A 54 2.78 -0.30 -6.20
CA ILE A 54 1.62 0.59 -6.11
C ILE A 54 0.31 -0.13 -6.44
N PRO A 55 0.18 -0.88 -7.56
CA PRO A 55 -1.03 -1.64 -7.83
C PRO A 55 -1.33 -2.66 -6.73
N LYS A 56 -0.29 -3.29 -6.15
CA LYS A 56 -0.43 -4.24 -5.06
C LYS A 56 -1.00 -3.56 -3.82
N PHE A 57 -0.43 -2.45 -3.38
CA PHE A 57 -0.93 -1.71 -2.20
C PHE A 57 -2.38 -1.27 -2.36
N ILE A 58 -2.76 -0.76 -3.54
CA ILE A 58 -4.14 -0.36 -3.84
C ILE A 58 -5.12 -1.52 -3.65
N GLN A 59 -4.75 -2.77 -4.02
CA GLN A 59 -5.60 -3.95 -3.80
C GLN A 59 -5.90 -4.19 -2.31
N PHE A 60 -5.00 -3.79 -1.41
CA PHE A 60 -5.18 -3.96 0.03
C PHE A 60 -5.99 -2.85 0.70
N PHE A 61 -6.45 -1.82 -0.03
CA PHE A 61 -7.32 -0.77 0.52
C PHE A 61 -8.65 -1.32 1.03
N LEU A 62 -9.11 -2.44 0.46
CA LEU A 62 -10.35 -3.12 0.84
C LEU A 62 -10.08 -4.44 1.60
N HIS A 63 -8.87 -4.62 2.14
CA HIS A 63 -8.54 -5.80 2.92
C HIS A 63 -9.44 -5.90 4.16
N SER A 64 -9.82 -7.12 4.54
CA SER A 64 -10.72 -7.37 5.69
C SER A 64 -10.19 -6.78 7.00
N GLN A 65 -8.86 -6.79 7.16
CA GLN A 65 -8.18 -6.35 8.37
C GLN A 65 -7.86 -4.85 8.34
N PRO A 66 -8.40 -4.05 9.28
CA PRO A 66 -8.24 -2.59 9.29
C PRO A 66 -6.78 -2.12 9.34
N LYS A 67 -5.93 -2.85 10.07
CA LYS A 67 -4.51 -2.49 10.20
C LYS A 67 -3.75 -2.62 8.88
N ILE A 68 -4.04 -3.66 8.10
CA ILE A 68 -3.45 -3.85 6.77
C ILE A 68 -3.93 -2.76 5.81
N ARG A 69 -5.22 -2.38 5.85
CA ARG A 69 -5.73 -1.24 5.06
C ARG A 69 -4.95 0.04 5.38
N SER A 70 -4.75 0.32 6.67
CA SER A 70 -4.01 1.49 7.13
C SER A 70 -2.57 1.52 6.60
N HIS A 71 -1.86 0.40 6.67
CA HIS A 71 -0.49 0.31 6.14
C HIS A 71 -0.44 0.49 4.63
N ALA A 72 -1.35 -0.14 3.88
CA ALA A 72 -1.40 -0.01 2.43
C ALA A 72 -1.65 1.43 1.98
N ILE A 73 -2.59 2.12 2.63
CA ILE A 73 -2.88 3.54 2.36
C ILE A 73 -1.66 4.41 2.69
N ALA A 74 -1.03 4.18 3.86
CA ALA A 74 0.17 4.91 4.24
C ALA A 74 1.30 4.74 3.20
N CYS A 75 1.54 3.51 2.72
CA CYS A 75 2.54 3.28 1.67
C CYS A 75 2.24 4.08 0.40
N VAL A 76 0.98 4.12 -0.07
CA VAL A 76 0.62 4.86 -1.29
C VAL A 76 0.68 6.38 -1.08
N ASN A 77 0.37 6.86 0.11
CA ASN A 77 0.36 8.30 0.43
C ASN A 77 1.72 8.97 0.22
N GLU A 78 2.81 8.26 0.49
CA GLU A 78 4.18 8.74 0.26
C GLU A 78 4.44 9.16 -1.19
N PHE A 79 3.67 8.63 -2.13
CA PHE A 79 3.86 8.85 -3.56
C PHE A 79 2.86 9.84 -4.19
N ILE A 80 1.91 10.39 -3.43
CA ILE A 80 0.90 11.34 -3.92
C ILE A 80 1.53 12.69 -4.26
N THR A 81 2.22 13.30 -3.29
CA THR A 81 2.86 14.61 -3.44
C THR A 81 3.91 14.62 -4.56
N PRO A 82 4.85 13.65 -4.64
CA PRO A 82 5.81 13.59 -5.74
C PRO A 82 5.17 13.19 -7.07
N ARG A 83 3.90 12.74 -7.07
CA ARG A 83 3.17 12.26 -8.25
C ARG A 83 3.93 11.16 -8.98
N ALA A 84 4.40 10.17 -8.23
CA ALA A 84 5.13 9.04 -8.79
C ALA A 84 4.39 8.47 -10.00
N GLN A 85 5.10 8.23 -11.10
CA GLN A 85 4.47 7.86 -12.36
C GLN A 85 3.65 6.57 -12.23
N ALA A 86 4.14 5.62 -11.41
CA ALA A 86 3.43 4.38 -11.09
C ALA A 86 2.05 4.63 -10.46
N LEU A 87 1.94 5.63 -9.57
CA LEU A 87 0.67 6.02 -8.97
C LEU A 87 -0.23 6.75 -9.98
N MET A 88 0.32 7.68 -10.76
CA MET A 88 -0.46 8.39 -11.78
C MET A 88 -1.04 7.42 -12.82
N ASN A 89 -0.31 6.38 -13.18
CA ASN A 89 -0.78 5.31 -14.07
C ASN A 89 -1.89 4.44 -13.45
N ASN A 90 -2.06 4.46 -12.13
CA ASN A 90 -3.07 3.70 -11.39
C ASN A 90 -4.09 4.61 -10.67
N ILE A 91 -4.15 5.90 -11.01
CA ILE A 91 -4.91 6.90 -10.26
C ILE A 91 -6.41 6.60 -10.22
N GLU A 92 -6.96 6.05 -11.31
CA GLU A 92 -8.38 5.67 -11.39
C GLU A 92 -8.72 4.59 -10.35
N LYS A 93 -7.91 3.52 -10.30
CA LYS A 93 -8.08 2.43 -9.31
C LYS A 93 -7.85 2.91 -7.89
N PHE A 94 -6.90 3.81 -7.69
CA PHE A 94 -6.66 4.43 -6.39
C PHE A 94 -7.90 5.18 -5.90
N LEU A 95 -8.46 6.06 -6.73
CA LEU A 95 -9.67 6.85 -6.39
C LEU A 95 -10.87 5.94 -6.18
N GLU A 96 -11.09 4.96 -7.05
CA GLU A 96 -12.17 3.98 -6.93
C GLU A 96 -12.13 3.27 -5.57
N ASN A 97 -10.99 2.70 -5.20
CA ASN A 97 -10.86 1.98 -3.93
C ASN A 97 -10.97 2.92 -2.72
N LEU A 98 -10.48 4.15 -2.82
CA LEU A 98 -10.62 5.15 -1.76
C LEU A 98 -12.09 5.54 -1.53
N PHE A 99 -12.87 5.73 -2.59
CA PHE A 99 -14.30 6.01 -2.49
C PHE A 99 -15.09 4.82 -1.93
N GLN A 100 -14.79 3.60 -2.38
CA GLN A 100 -15.40 2.39 -1.83
C GLN A 100 -15.12 2.26 -0.33
N LEU A 101 -13.88 2.52 0.08
CA LEU A 101 -13.49 2.51 1.48
C LEU A 101 -14.25 3.57 2.30
N GLY A 102 -14.34 4.81 1.79
CA GLY A 102 -15.12 5.88 2.43
C GLY A 102 -16.59 5.50 2.65
N ASN A 103 -17.22 4.91 1.63
CA ASN A 103 -18.61 4.46 1.73
C ASN A 103 -18.77 3.33 2.77
N SER A 104 -17.82 2.40 2.84
CA SER A 104 -17.86 1.32 3.83
C SER A 104 -17.83 1.83 5.27
N PHE A 105 -17.05 2.88 5.54
CA PHE A 105 -17.01 3.51 6.88
C PHE A 105 -18.32 4.21 7.24
N ILE A 106 -18.95 4.88 6.28
CA ILE A 106 -20.26 5.54 6.49
C ILE A 106 -21.31 4.49 6.86
N THR A 107 -21.40 3.39 6.11
CA THR A 107 -22.34 2.31 6.39
C THR A 107 -22.10 1.64 7.75
N GLU A 108 -20.84 1.44 8.17
CA GLU A 108 -20.52 0.87 9.49
C GLU A 108 -20.99 1.78 10.64
N ILE A 109 -20.80 3.10 10.50
CA ILE A 109 -21.23 4.10 11.49
C ILE A 109 -22.75 4.13 11.58
N GLU A 110 -23.45 4.10 10.45
CA GLU A 110 -24.92 4.05 10.42
C GLU A 110 -25.47 2.79 11.10
N HIS A 111 -24.86 1.61 10.87
CA HIS A 111 -25.24 0.39 11.56
C HIS A 111 -25.05 0.48 13.09
N LYS A 112 -23.90 1.00 13.56
CA LYS A 112 -23.65 1.18 15.01
C LYS A 112 -24.61 2.16 15.68
N ASN A 113 -25.11 3.16 14.95
CA ASN A 113 -26.06 4.14 15.49
C ASN A 113 -27.50 3.61 15.59
N HIS A 114 -27.81 2.51 14.90
CA HIS A 114 -29.14 1.89 14.89
C HIS A 114 -29.17 0.51 15.58
N SER A 115 -28.08 0.12 16.26
CA SER A 115 -27.93 -1.10 17.06
C SER A 115 -27.93 -0.77 18.55
#